data_AF-A0A2C6KXM6-F1
#
_entry.id   AF-A0A2C6KXM6-F1
#
_cell.length_a   1.000
_cell.length_b   1.000
_cell.length_c   1.000
_cell.angle_alpha   90.00
_cell.angle_beta   90.00
_cell.angle_gamma   90.00
#
_symmetry.space_group_name_H-M   'P 1'
#
loop_
_entity.id
_entity.type
_entity.pdbx_description
1 polymer ?
#
loop_
_entity_poly.entity_id
_entity_poly.type
_entity_poly.pdbx_seq_one_letter_code
_entity_poly.pdbx_strand_id
1 'polypeptide(L)'
;MAGTTSGAKSVFRADCCCCCGHGVPVNLLVQYAREIPKVELHVHLEGTLEWELALEIGKRNNISLVDKSGGESATVAEVTAIAKGEDSVQESGSVCAKKDNVFTDLDSFLCEYMKREKVLRVRQDFRDVALKYLEGAQKDNVRHVEFFFDLQSHTKRLAGADVIQGLYDGCQEAERRWGITSRRILCFVRNLPVEEHIACLEQVDPFLSMIDGIGLASSEKGNENHKFKKAFDLAAKKGLQCVAHAGEEGPAANVADALTHNHAVRIDHGVAAVVDPALLKFLIATQVPLTVCPLSNVCLGVCRGVEEHPLLKCTPRCGLNSGEAGKRDAVGGGIECSASANQNGSISDSDYARATEEQRERLRSAQLDRLKAVASLGGKCWLPCPTSMGHPGALSNGVTCDHSEEESSTQASAISGTDSVSDETSRERSNNAPKEKCGGELLPLGCRRVTGSRVGVQIADLIEQGLQVTINSDDPAYFAGGMFDNFRAVIETNRWGEQSKCAGATPTKGDGVAHESLHWRIDTIKTVVLNSVYAAFLPLEMKTKLAGEIEVFDKTFRQEHHIV
;
A
#
# COMPACT_ATOMS: atom_id res chain seq x y z
N MET A 1 -25.04 40.14 37.99
CA MET A 1 -24.26 38.89 37.92
C MET A 1 -24.28 38.42 36.48
N ALA A 2 -23.26 38.78 35.71
CA ALA A 2 -23.03 38.18 34.39
C ALA A 2 -22.40 36.81 34.63
N GLY A 3 -23.14 35.74 34.30
CA GLY A 3 -22.63 34.38 34.38
C GLY A 3 -21.58 34.19 33.29
N THR A 4 -20.31 34.15 33.69
CA THR A 4 -19.23 33.60 32.88
C THR A 4 -19.49 32.10 32.72
N THR A 5 -20.11 31.71 31.60
CA THR A 5 -20.06 30.32 31.14
C THR A 5 -18.60 30.00 30.88
N SER A 6 -17.99 29.23 31.79
CA SER A 6 -16.70 28.61 31.55
C SER A 6 -16.81 27.75 30.30
N GLY A 7 -16.27 28.23 29.18
CA GLY A 7 -16.22 27.48 27.93
C GLY A 7 -15.41 26.22 28.14
N ALA A 8 -16.09 25.10 28.36
CA ALA A 8 -15.46 23.79 28.26
C ALA A 8 -14.90 23.69 26.84
N LYS A 9 -13.57 23.67 26.70
CA LYS A 9 -12.94 23.38 25.41
C LYS A 9 -13.50 22.04 24.93
N SER A 10 -14.11 22.02 23.75
CA SER A 10 -14.67 20.80 23.17
C SER A 10 -13.55 19.76 23.03
N VAL A 11 -13.69 18.63 23.71
CA VAL A 11 -12.76 17.51 23.61
C VAL A 11 -13.23 16.63 22.45
N PHE A 12 -12.37 16.44 21.44
CA PHE A 12 -12.67 15.53 20.34
C PHE A 12 -12.24 14.11 20.68
N ARG A 13 -12.94 13.11 20.16
CA ARG A 13 -12.60 11.70 20.32
C ARG A 13 -11.95 11.16 19.05
N ALA A 14 -10.76 10.56 19.19
CA ALA A 14 -10.00 10.01 18.07
C ALA A 14 -10.69 8.79 17.41
N ASP A 15 -11.45 8.02 18.19
CA ASP A 15 -12.14 6.80 17.76
C ASP A 15 -13.53 7.05 17.15
N CYS A 16 -13.97 8.30 17.13
CA CYS A 16 -15.30 8.72 16.69
C CYS A 16 -15.25 9.40 15.33
N CYS A 17 -16.23 9.10 14.46
CA CYS A 17 -16.38 9.81 13.18
C CYS A 17 -16.83 11.26 13.39
N CYS A 18 -16.37 12.19 12.57
CA CYS A 18 -16.76 13.61 12.64
C CYS A 18 -18.29 13.81 12.61
N CYS A 19 -19.04 12.95 11.90
CA CYS A 19 -20.49 13.04 11.76
C CYS A 19 -21.28 12.81 13.07
N CYS A 20 -20.61 12.39 14.16
CA CYS A 20 -21.26 12.19 15.46
C CYS A 20 -21.23 13.45 16.37
N GLY A 21 -20.63 14.55 15.92
CA GLY A 21 -20.47 15.78 16.70
C GLY A 21 -19.39 15.71 17.80
N HIS A 22 -18.83 14.52 18.07
CA HIS A 22 -17.76 14.29 19.04
C HIS A 22 -16.44 13.88 18.38
N GLY A 23 -16.45 13.52 17.09
CA GLY A 23 -15.24 13.15 16.35
C GLY A 23 -14.44 14.38 15.90
N VAL A 24 -13.20 14.15 15.46
CA VAL A 24 -12.32 15.21 14.95
C VAL A 24 -12.93 15.83 13.67
N PRO A 25 -13.13 17.16 13.60
CA PRO A 25 -13.66 17.85 12.42
C PRO A 25 -12.85 17.59 11.14
N VAL A 26 -13.53 17.59 9.99
CA VAL A 26 -12.89 17.29 8.69
C VAL A 26 -11.71 18.20 8.39
N ASN A 27 -11.81 19.50 8.68
CA ASN A 27 -10.70 20.44 8.47
C ASN A 27 -9.45 20.08 9.30
N LEU A 28 -9.63 19.60 10.55
CA LEU A 28 -8.52 19.12 11.37
C LEU A 28 -7.98 17.77 10.89
N LEU A 29 -8.83 16.87 10.37
CA LEU A 29 -8.38 15.63 9.74
C LEU A 29 -7.53 15.90 8.48
N VAL A 30 -7.96 16.85 7.65
CA VAL A 30 -7.20 17.28 6.46
C VAL A 30 -5.86 17.91 6.87
N GLN A 31 -5.86 18.77 7.91
CA GLN A 31 -4.62 19.32 8.46
C GLN A 31 -3.68 18.20 8.95
N TYR A 32 -4.21 17.27 9.75
CA TYR A 32 -3.44 16.11 10.25
C TYR A 32 -2.82 15.30 9.11
N ALA A 33 -3.59 14.98 8.06
CA ALA A 33 -3.10 14.23 6.91
C ALA A 33 -2.03 14.99 6.10
N ARG A 34 -2.12 16.32 6.03
CA ARG A 34 -1.09 17.17 5.42
C ARG A 34 0.22 17.10 6.20
N GLU A 35 0.13 17.21 7.52
CA GLU A 35 1.29 17.42 8.39
C GLU A 35 1.92 16.12 8.91
N ILE A 36 1.22 14.99 8.97
CA ILE A 36 1.80 13.73 9.42
C ILE A 36 2.95 13.27 8.50
N PRO A 37 4.09 12.77 9.00
CA PRO A 37 5.13 12.18 8.14
C PRO A 37 4.58 10.98 7.36
N LYS A 38 4.86 10.93 6.05
CA LYS A 38 4.30 9.91 5.14
C LYS A 38 5.37 9.11 4.40
N VAL A 39 5.00 7.91 3.95
CA VAL A 39 5.78 7.05 3.07
C VAL A 39 4.91 6.69 1.88
N GLU A 40 5.46 6.79 0.67
CA GLU A 40 4.80 6.43 -0.58
C GLU A 40 5.46 5.21 -1.19
N LEU A 41 4.66 4.20 -1.52
CA LEU A 41 5.13 2.88 -1.96
C LEU A 41 4.76 2.55 -3.40
N HIS A 42 3.92 3.38 -4.01
CA HIS A 42 3.37 3.17 -5.33
C HIS A 42 3.25 4.49 -6.07
N VAL A 43 4.28 4.79 -6.85
CA VAL A 43 4.30 5.91 -7.78
C VAL A 43 5.19 5.56 -8.97
N HIS A 44 4.72 5.80 -10.19
CA HIS A 44 5.50 5.57 -11.41
C HIS A 44 6.30 6.81 -11.76
N LEU A 45 7.59 6.66 -12.02
CA LEU A 45 8.49 7.76 -12.35
C LEU A 45 7.95 8.57 -13.54
N GLU A 46 7.58 7.89 -14.62
CA GLU A 46 7.03 8.52 -15.81
C GLU A 46 5.65 9.13 -15.53
N GLY A 47 4.89 8.55 -14.61
CA GLY A 47 3.65 9.09 -14.03
C GLY A 47 3.80 10.40 -13.26
N THR A 48 5.04 10.76 -12.88
CA THR A 48 5.37 12.04 -12.22
C THR A 48 5.81 13.13 -13.19
N LEU A 49 5.90 12.83 -14.48
CA LEU A 49 6.34 13.80 -15.49
C LEU A 49 5.26 14.85 -15.73
N GLU A 50 5.34 15.95 -14.99
CA GLU A 50 4.46 17.12 -15.17
C GLU A 50 4.58 17.73 -16.56
N TRP A 51 3.49 18.33 -17.04
CA TRP A 51 3.40 18.88 -18.40
C TRP A 51 4.46 19.95 -18.67
N GLU A 52 4.69 20.87 -17.74
CA GLU A 52 5.70 21.92 -17.88
C GLU A 52 7.11 21.34 -18.04
N LEU A 53 7.45 20.32 -17.24
CA LEU A 53 8.76 19.65 -17.33
C LEU A 53 8.86 18.85 -18.63
N ALA A 54 7.79 18.20 -19.06
CA ALA A 54 7.75 17.47 -20.33
C ALA A 54 8.00 18.39 -21.53
N LEU A 55 7.44 19.60 -21.52
CA LEU A 55 7.70 20.62 -22.55
C LEU A 55 9.15 21.11 -22.53
N GLU A 56 9.73 21.32 -21.35
CA GLU A 56 11.13 21.72 -21.19
C GLU A 56 12.08 20.65 -21.75
N ILE A 57 11.88 19.40 -21.34
CA ILE A 57 12.66 18.25 -21.82
C ILE A 57 12.44 18.04 -23.33
N GLY A 58 11.20 18.12 -23.81
CA GLY A 58 10.86 18.01 -25.23
C GLY A 58 11.60 19.05 -26.07
N LYS A 59 11.64 20.30 -25.62
CA LYS A 59 12.43 21.36 -26.27
C LYS A 59 13.92 21.05 -26.25
N ARG A 60 14.47 20.60 -25.12
CA ARG A 60 15.89 20.22 -24.98
C ARG A 60 16.27 19.09 -25.95
N ASN A 61 15.37 18.13 -26.14
CA ASN A 61 15.61 16.93 -26.93
C ASN A 61 15.06 17.00 -28.38
N ASN A 62 14.54 18.16 -28.80
CA ASN A 62 13.89 18.36 -30.10
C ASN A 62 12.73 17.39 -30.40
N ILE A 63 11.92 17.06 -29.39
CA ILE A 63 10.71 16.24 -29.50
C ILE A 63 9.47 17.12 -29.28
N SER A 64 8.55 17.14 -30.26
CA SER A 64 7.27 17.84 -30.12
C SER A 64 6.25 16.97 -29.39
N LEU A 65 5.60 17.52 -28.37
CA LEU A 65 4.44 16.92 -27.70
C LEU A 65 3.11 17.33 -28.34
N VAL A 66 3.10 18.38 -29.15
CA VAL A 66 1.91 18.85 -29.86
C VAL A 66 1.96 18.30 -31.29
N ASP A 67 0.97 17.52 -31.66
CA ASP A 67 0.79 17.05 -33.04
C ASP A 67 0.42 18.23 -33.93
N LYS A 68 1.13 18.40 -35.05
CA LYS A 68 0.85 19.46 -36.04
C LYS A 68 -0.29 19.10 -37.01
N SER A 69 -1.03 18.03 -36.76
CA SER A 69 -2.03 17.49 -37.68
C SER A 69 -3.46 17.69 -37.16
N GLY A 70 -4.06 18.82 -37.54
CA GLY A 70 -5.47 18.92 -37.94
C GLY A 70 -6.52 19.12 -36.83
N GLY A 71 -6.86 20.39 -36.57
CA GLY A 71 -8.05 20.81 -35.82
C GLY A 71 -7.69 21.63 -34.59
N GLU A 72 -7.73 22.96 -34.72
CA GLU A 72 -7.51 23.99 -33.69
C GLU A 72 -6.39 23.71 -32.67
N SER A 73 -5.23 24.33 -32.93
CA SER A 73 -4.08 24.32 -32.03
C SER A 73 -4.44 24.93 -30.68
N ALA A 74 -4.69 24.10 -29.66
CA ALA A 74 -4.60 24.55 -28.29
C ALA A 74 -3.20 25.12 -28.08
N THR A 75 -3.13 26.42 -27.82
CA THR A 75 -1.88 27.13 -27.55
C THR A 75 -1.26 26.59 -26.26
N VAL A 76 0.06 26.75 -26.12
CA VAL A 76 0.76 26.40 -24.87
C VAL A 76 0.08 27.08 -23.65
N ALA A 77 -0.53 28.25 -23.84
CA ALA A 77 -1.30 28.94 -22.81
C ALA A 77 -2.62 28.22 -22.44
N GLU A 78 -3.36 27.67 -23.40
CA GLU A 78 -4.63 26.96 -23.16
C GLU A 78 -4.41 25.61 -22.47
N VAL A 79 -3.36 24.87 -22.86
CA VAL A 79 -2.99 23.61 -22.17
C VAL A 79 -2.45 23.89 -20.76
N THR A 80 -1.70 24.99 -20.59
CA THR A 80 -1.22 25.43 -19.27
C THR A 80 -2.39 25.89 -18.38
N ALA A 81 -3.45 26.49 -18.93
CA ALA A 81 -4.64 26.87 -18.17
C ALA A 81 -5.47 25.65 -17.72
N ILE A 82 -5.61 24.62 -18.59
CA ILE A 82 -6.24 23.34 -18.24
C ILE A 82 -5.46 22.62 -17.13
N ALA A 83 -4.13 22.60 -17.23
CA ALA A 83 -3.24 21.99 -16.25
C ALA A 83 -3.22 22.75 -14.91
N LYS A 84 -3.34 24.08 -14.93
CA LYS A 84 -3.36 24.91 -13.71
C LYS A 84 -4.73 25.04 -13.04
N GLY A 85 -5.80 24.55 -13.67
CA GLY A 85 -7.16 24.67 -13.11
C GLY A 85 -7.61 26.12 -12.90
N GLU A 86 -7.02 27.06 -13.64
CA GLU A 86 -7.35 28.48 -13.54
C GLU A 86 -8.48 28.81 -14.54
N ASP A 87 -9.70 28.45 -14.17
CA ASP A 87 -10.87 29.24 -14.54
C ASP A 87 -11.62 29.60 -13.26
N SER A 88 -11.66 30.90 -13.01
CA SER A 88 -12.27 31.58 -11.87
C SER A 88 -13.75 31.23 -11.70
N VAL A 89 -14.14 30.56 -10.59
CA VAL A 89 -15.35 30.82 -9.75
C VAL A 89 -15.16 30.16 -8.36
N GLN A 90 -15.74 30.80 -7.34
CA GLN A 90 -15.68 30.61 -5.89
C GLN A 90 -16.06 29.23 -5.32
N GLU A 91 -15.50 28.96 -4.12
CA GLU A 91 -16.00 28.16 -2.98
C GLU A 91 -16.85 26.89 -3.20
N SER A 92 -16.35 25.82 -2.57
CA SER A 92 -17.02 24.62 -2.05
C SER A 92 -17.21 23.41 -3.00
N GLY A 93 -16.51 22.31 -2.66
CA GLY A 93 -16.96 20.93 -2.93
C GLY A 93 -16.36 20.23 -4.16
N SER A 94 -15.60 19.15 -3.90
CA SER A 94 -15.25 18.06 -4.83
C SER A 94 -14.35 18.39 -6.03
N VAL A 95 -13.03 18.16 -5.87
CA VAL A 95 -12.04 18.27 -6.96
C VAL A 95 -12.13 17.11 -7.98
N CYS A 96 -12.96 16.09 -7.76
CA CYS A 96 -13.23 15.05 -8.77
C CYS A 96 -14.49 15.31 -9.62
N ALA A 97 -15.19 16.44 -9.44
CA ALA A 97 -16.34 16.80 -10.27
C ALA A 97 -15.96 17.60 -11.53
N LYS A 98 -14.76 17.41 -12.09
CA LYS A 98 -14.50 17.86 -13.47
C LYS A 98 -15.29 16.94 -14.40
N LYS A 99 -16.17 17.56 -15.19
CA LYS A 99 -17.27 16.94 -15.94
C LYS A 99 -16.84 16.06 -17.12
N ASP A 100 -15.54 15.86 -17.33
CA ASP A 100 -14.97 14.97 -18.33
C ASP A 100 -13.78 14.24 -17.68
N ASN A 101 -13.97 13.02 -17.18
CA ASN A 101 -12.85 12.14 -16.89
C ASN A 101 -12.02 12.04 -18.18
N VAL A 102 -10.76 12.50 -18.15
CA VAL A 102 -9.89 12.51 -19.33
C VAL A 102 -9.63 11.08 -19.85
N PHE A 103 -9.80 10.08 -18.97
CA PHE A 103 -9.60 8.66 -19.26
C PHE A 103 -10.90 7.88 -19.04
N THR A 104 -11.14 6.88 -19.88
CA THR A 104 -12.28 5.95 -19.76
C THR A 104 -11.89 4.63 -19.10
N ASP A 105 -10.60 4.29 -19.15
CA ASP A 105 -9.99 3.06 -18.66
C ASP A 105 -8.44 3.18 -18.64
N LEU A 106 -7.76 2.17 -18.10
CA LEU A 106 -6.30 2.06 -18.05
C LEU A 106 -5.62 2.22 -19.42
N ASP A 107 -6.19 1.67 -20.49
CA ASP A 107 -5.59 1.73 -21.83
C ASP A 107 -5.63 3.15 -22.42
N SER A 108 -6.73 3.88 -22.22
CA SER A 108 -6.84 5.29 -22.62
C SER A 108 -5.85 6.18 -21.88
N PHE A 109 -5.59 5.91 -20.60
CA PHE A 109 -4.55 6.57 -19.81
C PHE A 109 -3.14 6.24 -20.34
N LEU A 110 -2.84 4.96 -20.55
CA LEU A 110 -1.53 4.51 -21.04
C LEU A 110 -1.19 5.14 -22.41
N CYS A 111 -2.18 5.46 -23.23
CA CYS A 111 -1.99 6.20 -24.47
C CYS A 111 -1.38 7.60 -24.25
N GLU A 112 -1.90 8.38 -23.29
CA GLU A 112 -1.36 9.70 -22.95
C GLU A 112 -0.04 9.61 -22.17
N TYR A 113 0.09 8.61 -21.30
CA TYR A 113 1.33 8.28 -20.61
C TYR A 113 2.48 8.06 -21.63
N MET A 114 2.26 7.16 -22.60
CA MET A 114 3.20 6.84 -23.67
C MET A 114 3.53 8.04 -24.58
N LYS A 115 2.63 9.01 -24.74
CA LYS A 115 2.92 10.24 -25.49
C LYS A 115 3.92 11.11 -24.75
N ARG A 116 3.75 11.28 -23.45
CA ARG A 116 4.59 12.17 -22.64
C ARG A 116 5.99 11.61 -22.43
N GLU A 117 6.13 10.32 -22.12
CA GLU A 117 7.44 9.71 -21.88
C GLU A 117 8.38 9.75 -23.09
N LYS A 118 7.87 9.94 -24.32
CA LYS A 118 8.68 10.02 -25.55
C LYS A 118 9.67 11.19 -25.55
N VAL A 119 9.51 12.18 -24.67
CA VAL A 119 10.48 13.28 -24.54
C VAL A 119 11.75 12.85 -23.82
N LEU A 120 11.72 11.76 -23.04
CA LEU A 120 12.87 11.23 -22.33
C LEU A 120 13.81 10.53 -23.33
N ARG A 121 15.03 11.06 -23.48
CA ARG A 121 16.01 10.65 -24.50
C ARG A 121 17.42 10.48 -23.95
N VAL A 122 17.74 11.10 -22.82
CA VAL A 122 19.08 11.07 -22.22
C VAL A 122 19.01 10.83 -20.72
N ARG A 123 20.09 10.31 -20.13
CA ARG A 123 20.24 10.08 -18.68
C ARG A 123 19.77 11.25 -17.81
N GLN A 124 20.09 12.48 -18.23
CA GLN A 124 19.73 13.70 -17.49
C GLN A 124 18.22 13.88 -17.34
N ASP A 125 17.41 13.40 -18.30
CA ASP A 125 15.96 13.55 -18.24
C ASP A 125 15.37 12.78 -17.04
N PHE A 126 15.80 11.54 -16.83
CA PHE A 126 15.34 10.71 -15.71
C PHE A 126 15.78 11.28 -14.35
N ARG A 127 16.99 11.87 -14.28
CA ARG A 127 17.45 12.60 -13.10
C ARG A 127 16.55 13.80 -12.80
N ASP A 128 16.21 14.59 -13.82
CA ASP A 128 15.38 15.79 -13.68
C ASP A 128 13.95 15.44 -13.21
N VAL A 129 13.34 14.39 -13.77
CA VAL A 129 12.02 13.92 -13.36
C VAL A 129 12.00 13.47 -11.90
N ALA A 130 12.93 12.59 -11.52
CA ALA A 130 13.02 12.11 -10.14
C ALA A 130 13.25 13.25 -9.14
N LEU A 131 14.16 14.19 -9.45
CA LEU A 131 14.42 15.34 -8.59
C LEU A 131 13.22 16.26 -8.47
N LYS A 132 12.52 16.53 -9.58
CA LYS A 132 11.34 17.38 -9.58
C LYS A 132 10.25 16.81 -8.70
N TYR A 133 9.99 15.51 -8.81
CA TYR A 133 8.98 14.84 -7.98
C TYR A 133 9.35 14.86 -6.50
N LEU A 134 10.58 14.44 -6.16
CA LEU A 134 11.03 14.36 -4.77
C LEU A 134 11.09 15.73 -4.08
N GLU A 135 11.34 16.81 -4.83
CA GLU A 135 11.24 18.19 -4.32
C GLU A 135 9.81 18.54 -3.86
N GLY A 136 8.80 18.07 -4.60
CA GLY A 136 7.39 18.24 -4.27
C GLY A 136 6.97 17.34 -3.11
N ALA A 137 7.25 16.04 -3.21
CA ALA A 137 6.87 15.04 -2.22
C ALA A 137 7.36 15.40 -0.80
N GLN A 138 8.60 15.88 -0.66
CA GLN A 138 9.11 16.28 0.66
C GLN A 138 8.35 17.49 1.25
N LYS A 139 7.84 18.43 0.41
CA LYS A 139 7.01 19.56 0.87
C LYS A 139 5.67 19.09 1.42
N ASP A 140 5.17 17.95 0.91
CA ASP A 140 3.99 17.25 1.42
C ASP A 140 4.30 16.31 2.59
N ASN A 141 5.48 16.47 3.20
CA ASN A 141 5.94 15.72 4.35
C ASN A 141 6.14 14.21 4.09
N VAL A 142 6.39 13.83 2.84
CA VAL A 142 6.83 12.48 2.48
C VAL A 142 8.31 12.33 2.85
N ARG A 143 8.65 11.22 3.51
CA ARG A 143 10.01 10.88 3.99
C ARG A 143 10.70 9.82 3.15
N HIS A 144 9.92 8.99 2.49
CA HIS A 144 10.39 7.88 1.67
C HIS A 144 9.47 7.66 0.47
N VAL A 145 10.07 7.41 -0.70
CA VAL A 145 9.35 7.11 -1.96
C VAL A 145 9.94 5.85 -2.60
N GLU A 146 9.08 4.91 -2.98
CA GLU A 146 9.47 3.77 -3.81
C GLU A 146 8.92 3.97 -5.23
N PHE A 147 9.83 4.26 -6.16
CA PHE A 147 9.46 4.49 -7.56
C PHE A 147 9.31 3.18 -8.31
N PHE A 148 8.23 3.05 -9.06
CA PHE A 148 8.17 2.20 -10.23
C PHE A 148 8.83 2.91 -11.42
N PHE A 149 9.50 2.17 -12.30
CA PHE A 149 9.97 2.69 -13.59
C PHE A 149 9.94 1.61 -14.66
N ASP A 150 9.49 1.99 -15.86
CA ASP A 150 9.21 1.06 -16.96
C ASP A 150 10.40 0.98 -17.92
N LEU A 151 11.47 0.29 -17.50
CA LEU A 151 12.71 0.23 -18.28
C LEU A 151 12.49 -0.19 -19.74
N GLN A 152 11.62 -1.18 -19.96
CA GLN A 152 11.35 -1.73 -21.30
C GLN A 152 10.62 -0.76 -22.23
N SER A 153 9.98 0.29 -21.70
CA SER A 153 9.39 1.36 -22.51
C SER A 153 10.47 2.22 -23.17
N HIS A 154 11.66 2.32 -22.56
CA HIS A 154 12.74 3.22 -22.99
C HIS A 154 13.86 2.54 -23.77
N THR A 155 14.07 1.24 -23.61
CA THR A 155 15.24 0.50 -24.17
C THR A 155 15.31 0.52 -25.70
N LYS A 156 14.21 0.84 -26.38
CA LYS A 156 14.18 1.08 -27.84
C LYS A 156 14.80 2.43 -28.26
N ARG A 157 14.94 3.37 -27.31
CA ARG A 157 15.35 4.76 -27.56
C ARG A 157 16.68 5.11 -26.89
N LEU A 158 17.01 4.45 -25.79
CA LEU A 158 18.19 4.73 -24.98
C LEU A 158 18.69 3.45 -24.29
N ALA A 159 19.98 3.40 -23.94
CA ALA A 159 20.55 2.29 -23.20
C ALA A 159 19.94 2.18 -21.80
N GLY A 160 19.56 0.97 -21.37
CA GLY A 160 18.93 0.77 -20.05
C GLY A 160 19.78 1.29 -18.87
N ALA A 161 21.11 1.24 -19.00
CA ALA A 161 22.04 1.80 -18.03
C ALA A 161 21.81 3.31 -17.79
N ASP A 162 21.47 4.07 -18.83
CA ASP A 162 21.24 5.51 -18.72
C ASP A 162 19.93 5.84 -18.01
N VAL A 163 18.88 5.00 -18.15
CA VAL A 163 17.64 5.13 -17.35
C VAL A 163 17.96 4.93 -15.89
N ILE A 164 18.53 3.76 -15.57
CA ILE A 164 18.77 3.32 -14.19
C ILE A 164 19.67 4.31 -13.48
N GLN A 165 20.76 4.71 -14.13
CA GLN A 165 21.71 5.64 -13.54
C GLN A 165 21.12 7.05 -13.41
N GLY A 166 20.32 7.52 -14.38
CA GLY A 166 19.65 8.82 -14.30
C GLY A 166 18.69 8.91 -13.11
N LEU A 167 17.82 7.91 -12.97
CA LEU A 167 16.93 7.78 -11.83
C LEU A 167 17.72 7.70 -10.52
N TYR A 168 18.75 6.83 -10.46
CA TYR A 168 19.60 6.67 -9.28
C TYR A 168 20.26 7.99 -8.86
N ASP A 169 20.83 8.75 -9.80
CA ASP A 169 21.47 10.03 -9.51
C ASP A 169 20.48 11.06 -8.95
N GLY A 170 19.26 11.11 -9.51
CA GLY A 170 18.20 11.99 -9.02
C GLY A 170 17.79 11.65 -7.58
N CYS A 171 17.61 10.36 -7.30
CA CYS A 171 17.35 9.84 -5.96
C CYS A 171 18.46 10.21 -4.96
N GLN A 172 19.73 9.95 -5.29
CA GLN A 172 20.85 10.25 -4.40
C GLN A 172 21.00 11.76 -4.15
N GLU A 173 20.75 12.59 -5.15
CA GLU A 173 20.80 14.04 -4.98
C GLU A 173 19.64 14.56 -4.13
N ALA A 174 18.42 14.06 -4.30
CA ALA A 174 17.29 14.41 -3.46
C ALA A 174 17.54 14.06 -1.98
N GLU A 175 18.13 12.89 -1.72
CA GLU A 175 18.50 12.48 -0.36
C GLU A 175 19.52 13.45 0.25
N ARG A 176 20.58 13.82 -0.49
CA ARG A 176 21.56 14.80 0.01
C ARG A 176 20.96 16.19 0.24
N ARG A 177 20.00 16.62 -0.59
CA ARG A 177 19.43 17.98 -0.53
C ARG A 177 18.34 18.12 0.54
N TRP A 178 17.51 17.10 0.71
CA TRP A 178 16.28 17.18 1.50
C TRP A 178 16.11 16.06 2.52
N GLY A 179 17.00 15.06 2.54
CA GLY A 179 16.90 13.90 3.43
C GLY A 179 15.74 12.95 3.10
N ILE A 180 15.04 13.16 1.98
CA ILE A 180 14.03 12.22 1.47
C ILE A 180 14.73 11.01 0.86
N THR A 181 14.40 9.83 1.36
CA THR A 181 15.03 8.57 0.92
C THR A 181 14.19 7.92 -0.18
N SER A 182 14.78 7.02 -0.97
CA SER A 182 14.03 6.34 -2.02
C SER A 182 14.51 4.92 -2.35
N ARG A 183 13.63 4.15 -3.00
CA ARG A 183 13.88 2.83 -3.59
C ARG A 183 13.38 2.82 -5.04
N ARG A 184 13.94 1.93 -5.86
CA ARG A 184 13.64 1.82 -7.29
C ARG A 184 13.19 0.43 -7.63
N ILE A 185 11.98 0.30 -8.13
CA ILE A 185 11.33 -0.96 -8.49
C ILE A 185 11.20 -0.99 -10.01
N LEU A 186 11.97 -1.89 -10.65
CA LEU A 186 11.91 -2.05 -12.09
C LEU A 186 10.63 -2.80 -12.46
N CYS A 187 9.78 -2.19 -13.28
CA CYS A 187 8.54 -2.82 -13.73
C CYS A 187 8.72 -3.59 -15.04
N PHE A 188 8.20 -4.82 -15.06
CA PHE A 188 7.90 -5.50 -16.30
C PHE A 188 6.66 -4.89 -16.95
N VAL A 189 6.80 -4.50 -18.22
CA VAL A 189 5.72 -3.92 -19.02
C VAL A 189 4.90 -5.05 -19.63
N ARG A 190 3.81 -5.46 -18.97
CA ARG A 190 3.11 -6.74 -19.23
C ARG A 190 2.56 -6.94 -20.64
N ASN A 191 2.50 -5.90 -21.47
CA ASN A 191 2.09 -5.98 -22.88
C ASN A 191 3.20 -6.58 -23.77
N LEU A 192 4.41 -6.77 -23.25
CA LEU A 192 5.53 -7.39 -23.95
C LEU A 192 5.57 -8.92 -23.74
N PRO A 193 6.18 -9.68 -24.68
CA PRO A 193 6.42 -11.10 -24.49
C PRO A 193 7.25 -11.41 -23.25
N VAL A 194 6.97 -12.56 -22.61
CA VAL A 194 7.62 -12.98 -21.36
C VAL A 194 9.15 -13.07 -21.50
N GLU A 195 9.61 -13.47 -22.68
CA GLU A 195 11.03 -13.57 -23.04
C GLU A 195 11.74 -12.21 -22.93
N GLU A 196 11.06 -11.11 -23.24
CA GLU A 196 11.62 -9.76 -23.10
C GLU A 196 11.86 -9.37 -21.64
N HIS A 197 11.04 -9.87 -20.70
CA HIS A 197 11.24 -9.62 -19.26
C HIS A 197 12.44 -10.39 -18.71
N ILE A 198 12.62 -11.62 -19.18
CA ILE A 198 13.80 -12.44 -18.82
C ILE A 198 15.07 -11.76 -19.36
N ALA A 199 15.06 -11.35 -20.63
CA ALA A 199 16.17 -10.62 -21.23
C ALA A 199 16.43 -9.28 -20.51
N CYS A 200 15.38 -8.59 -20.07
CA CYS A 200 15.50 -7.37 -19.27
C CYS A 200 16.24 -7.63 -17.96
N LEU A 201 15.88 -8.68 -17.22
CA LEU A 201 16.59 -9.06 -15.98
C LEU A 201 18.07 -9.37 -16.23
N GLU A 202 18.39 -10.10 -17.29
CA GLU A 202 19.78 -10.40 -17.65
C GLU A 202 20.55 -9.13 -18.01
N GLN A 203 19.91 -8.19 -18.72
CA GLN A 203 20.53 -6.91 -19.09
C GLN A 203 20.86 -6.05 -17.86
N VAL A 204 20.03 -6.09 -16.81
CA VAL A 204 20.22 -5.26 -15.62
C VAL A 204 21.07 -5.91 -14.53
N ASP A 205 21.56 -7.13 -14.74
CA ASP A 205 22.43 -7.83 -13.78
C ASP A 205 23.60 -6.98 -13.25
N PRO A 206 24.32 -6.21 -14.10
CA PRO A 206 25.40 -5.33 -13.62
C PRO A 206 24.94 -4.16 -12.73
N PHE A 207 23.63 -3.88 -12.69
CA PHE A 207 23.03 -2.72 -12.04
C PHE A 207 22.10 -3.09 -10.87
N LEU A 208 22.04 -4.36 -10.45
CA LEU A 208 21.12 -4.80 -9.40
C LEU A 208 21.32 -4.08 -8.06
N SER A 209 22.50 -3.54 -7.76
CA SER A 209 22.72 -2.72 -6.55
C SER A 209 21.97 -1.38 -6.59
N MET A 210 21.47 -0.97 -7.75
CA MET A 210 20.67 0.25 -7.96
C MET A 210 19.18 -0.07 -8.13
N ILE A 211 18.77 -1.34 -8.07
CA ILE A 211 17.40 -1.79 -8.23
C ILE A 211 16.99 -2.52 -6.95
N ASP A 212 15.96 -2.04 -6.29
CA ASP A 212 15.54 -2.51 -4.98
C ASP A 212 14.39 -3.53 -5.05
N GLY A 213 13.74 -3.66 -6.21
CA GLY A 213 12.70 -4.66 -6.43
C GLY A 213 12.29 -4.78 -7.90
N ILE A 214 11.40 -5.74 -8.16
CA ILE A 214 10.75 -5.99 -9.45
C ILE A 214 9.24 -5.84 -9.30
N GLY A 215 8.63 -5.11 -10.23
CA GLY A 215 7.19 -4.90 -10.36
C GLY A 215 6.62 -5.49 -11.64
N LEU A 216 5.30 -5.47 -11.76
CA LEU A 216 4.56 -5.77 -13.00
C LEU A 216 3.49 -4.69 -13.19
N ALA A 217 3.56 -3.93 -14.26
CA ALA A 217 2.67 -2.80 -14.55
C ALA A 217 2.13 -2.88 -15.98
N SER A 218 1.45 -1.83 -16.45
CA SER A 218 0.75 -1.73 -17.76
C SER A 218 -0.55 -2.56 -17.84
N SER A 219 -1.15 -2.67 -19.04
CA SER A 219 -2.54 -3.13 -19.28
C SER A 219 -2.84 -4.49 -18.67
N GLU A 220 -3.63 -4.54 -17.58
CA GLU A 220 -3.91 -5.79 -16.86
C GLU A 220 -4.78 -6.77 -17.67
N LYS A 221 -5.80 -6.26 -18.36
CA LYS A 221 -6.74 -7.08 -19.13
C LYS A 221 -6.02 -7.80 -20.27
N GLY A 222 -6.15 -9.12 -20.31
CA GLY A 222 -5.48 -9.97 -21.31
C GLY A 222 -4.01 -10.27 -21.02
N ASN A 223 -3.44 -9.72 -19.93
CA ASN A 223 -2.05 -9.94 -19.49
C ASN A 223 -2.04 -10.37 -18.01
N GLU A 224 -2.67 -11.51 -17.73
CA GLU A 224 -2.83 -12.04 -16.38
C GLU A 224 -1.49 -12.42 -15.71
N ASN A 225 -1.42 -12.22 -14.40
CA ASN A 225 -0.23 -12.38 -13.57
C ASN A 225 0.48 -13.73 -13.70
N HIS A 226 -0.26 -14.85 -13.85
CA HIS A 226 0.35 -16.19 -13.98
C HIS A 226 1.24 -16.34 -15.22
N LYS A 227 1.02 -15.56 -16.30
CA LYS A 227 1.83 -15.61 -17.53
C LYS A 227 3.30 -15.26 -17.26
N PHE A 228 3.54 -14.39 -16.28
CA PHE A 228 4.86 -13.84 -15.96
C PHE A 228 5.64 -14.68 -14.94
N LYS A 229 5.12 -15.85 -14.53
CA LYS A 229 5.74 -16.70 -13.51
C LYS A 229 7.23 -16.96 -13.74
N LYS A 230 7.63 -17.26 -14.99
CA LYS A 230 9.04 -17.56 -15.30
C LYS A 230 9.97 -16.38 -15.04
N ALA A 231 9.55 -15.16 -15.39
CA ALA A 231 10.33 -13.95 -15.16
C ALA A 231 10.46 -13.65 -13.66
N PHE A 232 9.36 -13.80 -12.91
CA PHE A 232 9.37 -13.60 -11.46
C PHE A 232 10.11 -14.70 -10.69
N ASP A 233 10.08 -15.95 -11.15
CA ASP A 233 10.92 -17.01 -10.60
C ASP A 233 12.41 -16.67 -10.75
N LEU A 234 12.81 -16.04 -11.86
CA LEU A 234 14.17 -15.56 -12.08
C LEU A 234 14.52 -14.38 -11.16
N ALA A 235 13.63 -13.39 -11.04
CA ALA A 235 13.80 -12.27 -10.11
C ALA A 235 14.00 -12.75 -8.65
N ALA A 236 13.15 -13.68 -8.20
CA ALA A 236 13.24 -14.26 -6.87
C ALA A 236 14.55 -15.04 -6.66
N LYS A 237 15.02 -15.79 -7.66
CA LYS A 237 16.33 -16.48 -7.61
C LYS A 237 17.51 -15.51 -7.50
N LYS A 238 17.37 -14.30 -8.03
CA LYS A 238 18.36 -13.21 -7.90
C LYS A 238 18.24 -12.48 -6.55
N GLY A 239 17.30 -12.86 -5.68
CA GLY A 239 17.10 -12.27 -4.36
C GLY A 239 16.35 -10.94 -4.37
N LEU A 240 15.72 -10.58 -5.49
CA LEU A 240 14.98 -9.33 -5.62
C LEU A 240 13.59 -9.45 -4.97
N GLN A 241 13.18 -8.39 -4.28
CA GLN A 241 11.83 -8.30 -3.76
C GLN A 241 10.85 -8.07 -4.91
N CYS A 242 9.72 -8.77 -4.88
CA CYS A 242 8.75 -8.75 -5.97
C CYS A 242 7.43 -8.14 -5.50
N VAL A 243 6.83 -7.33 -6.37
CA VAL A 243 5.50 -6.74 -6.23
C VAL A 243 4.80 -6.83 -7.59
N ALA A 244 3.49 -6.62 -7.63
CA ALA A 244 2.76 -6.66 -8.88
C ALA A 244 1.44 -5.89 -8.77
N HIS A 245 1.11 -5.13 -9.82
CA HIS A 245 -0.25 -4.67 -10.03
C HIS A 245 -1.15 -5.86 -10.32
N ALA A 246 -2.24 -5.96 -9.56
CA ALA A 246 -3.20 -7.03 -9.69
C ALA A 246 -4.54 -6.62 -9.09
N GLY A 247 -5.62 -6.99 -9.78
CA GLY A 247 -6.98 -6.71 -9.34
C GLY A 247 -7.30 -5.22 -9.32
N GLU A 248 -6.71 -4.44 -10.22
CA GLU A 248 -7.12 -3.05 -10.45
C GLU A 248 -8.31 -3.03 -11.41
N GLU A 249 -8.09 -3.49 -12.65
CA GLU A 249 -9.13 -3.73 -13.65
C GLU A 249 -9.37 -5.23 -13.90
N GLY A 250 -8.45 -6.08 -13.42
CA GLY A 250 -8.53 -7.53 -13.51
C GLY A 250 -9.33 -8.17 -12.37
N PRO A 251 -9.60 -9.48 -12.46
CA PRO A 251 -10.35 -10.21 -11.43
C PRO A 251 -9.54 -10.43 -10.15
N ALA A 252 -10.22 -10.77 -9.05
CA ALA A 252 -9.58 -11.19 -7.79
C ALA A 252 -8.57 -12.34 -7.96
N ALA A 253 -8.75 -13.18 -8.98
CA ALA A 253 -7.81 -14.25 -9.33
C ALA A 253 -6.41 -13.70 -9.66
N ASN A 254 -6.30 -12.51 -10.26
CA ASN A 254 -5.01 -11.89 -10.54
C ASN A 254 -4.25 -11.54 -9.25
N VAL A 255 -4.96 -11.13 -8.20
CA VAL A 255 -4.37 -10.88 -6.86
C VAL A 255 -3.81 -12.19 -6.28
N ALA A 256 -4.54 -13.29 -6.40
CA ALA A 256 -4.06 -14.61 -5.97
C ALA A 256 -2.86 -15.09 -6.82
N ASP A 257 -2.89 -14.85 -8.13
CA ASP A 257 -1.80 -15.16 -9.05
C ASP A 257 -0.55 -14.33 -8.73
N ALA A 258 -0.68 -13.04 -8.41
CA ALA A 258 0.44 -12.19 -8.01
C ALA A 258 1.18 -12.76 -6.80
N LEU A 259 0.44 -13.21 -5.78
CA LEU A 259 1.02 -13.82 -4.58
C LEU A 259 1.71 -15.15 -4.86
N THR A 260 1.21 -15.94 -5.82
CA THR A 260 1.66 -17.33 -6.05
C THR A 260 2.67 -17.50 -7.16
N HIS A 261 2.50 -16.72 -8.22
CA HIS A 261 3.25 -16.82 -9.46
C HIS A 261 4.23 -15.67 -9.60
N ASN A 262 3.97 -14.51 -8.98
CA ASN A 262 4.89 -13.38 -9.02
C ASN A 262 5.68 -13.19 -7.71
N HIS A 263 5.50 -14.05 -6.71
CA HIS A 263 6.16 -13.95 -5.40
C HIS A 263 5.93 -12.60 -4.72
N ALA A 264 4.80 -11.95 -5.01
CA ALA A 264 4.52 -10.60 -4.58
C ALA A 264 4.44 -10.51 -3.04
N VAL A 265 5.25 -9.63 -2.44
CA VAL A 265 5.26 -9.39 -0.98
C VAL A 265 4.26 -8.31 -0.56
N ARG A 266 3.83 -7.49 -1.52
CA ARG A 266 2.68 -6.59 -1.46
C ARG A 266 1.99 -6.60 -2.83
N ILE A 267 0.72 -6.23 -2.84
CA ILE A 267 -0.08 -6.14 -4.06
C ILE A 267 -0.35 -4.69 -4.35
N ASP A 268 -0.11 -4.31 -5.60
CA ASP A 268 -0.36 -2.97 -6.06
C ASP A 268 -1.84 -2.87 -6.51
N HIS A 269 -2.57 -1.91 -5.95
CA HIS A 269 -4.04 -1.78 -5.94
C HIS A 269 -4.78 -2.87 -5.13
N GLY A 270 -4.98 -4.07 -5.70
CA GLY A 270 -5.69 -5.18 -5.05
C GLY A 270 -7.19 -4.96 -4.83
N VAL A 271 -7.80 -3.99 -5.51
CA VAL A 271 -9.20 -3.55 -5.31
C VAL A 271 -10.20 -4.69 -5.49
N ALA A 272 -10.01 -5.51 -6.52
CA ALA A 272 -10.86 -6.65 -6.85
C ALA A 272 -10.86 -7.73 -5.76
N ALA A 273 -9.90 -7.74 -4.81
CA ALA A 273 -9.93 -8.70 -3.71
C ALA A 273 -11.24 -8.65 -2.93
N VAL A 274 -11.95 -7.51 -2.93
CA VAL A 274 -13.25 -7.35 -2.25
C VAL A 274 -14.32 -8.36 -2.70
N VAL A 275 -14.25 -8.86 -3.94
CA VAL A 275 -15.25 -9.78 -4.48
C VAL A 275 -15.00 -11.24 -4.08
N ASP A 276 -13.87 -11.54 -3.46
CA ASP A 276 -13.52 -12.87 -2.95
C ASP A 276 -13.30 -12.85 -1.42
N PRO A 277 -14.31 -13.23 -0.63
CA PRO A 277 -14.21 -13.25 0.83
C PRO A 277 -13.11 -14.19 1.36
N ALA A 278 -12.75 -15.26 0.65
CA ALA A 278 -11.70 -16.16 1.07
C ALA A 278 -10.32 -15.51 0.88
N LEU A 279 -10.13 -14.81 -0.24
CA LEU A 279 -8.95 -14.00 -0.48
C LEU A 279 -8.81 -12.86 0.55
N LEU A 280 -9.89 -12.13 0.87
CA LEU A 280 -9.84 -11.10 1.92
C LEU A 280 -9.42 -11.68 3.28
N LYS A 281 -9.99 -12.84 3.67
CA LYS A 281 -9.58 -13.51 4.92
C LYS A 281 -8.10 -13.84 4.91
N PHE A 282 -7.59 -14.33 3.77
CA PHE A 282 -6.17 -14.60 3.61
C PHE A 282 -5.35 -13.33 3.80
N LEU A 283 -5.63 -12.26 3.04
CA LEU A 283 -4.90 -10.99 3.08
C LEU A 283 -4.88 -10.38 4.50
N ILE A 284 -6.03 -10.41 5.19
CA ILE A 284 -6.14 -9.97 6.59
C ILE A 284 -5.29 -10.87 7.51
N ALA A 285 -5.40 -12.19 7.40
CA ALA A 285 -4.67 -13.10 8.28
C ALA A 285 -3.15 -13.04 8.07
N THR A 286 -2.70 -12.83 6.83
CA THR A 286 -1.29 -12.79 6.47
C THR A 286 -0.69 -11.39 6.45
N GLN A 287 -1.50 -10.35 6.68
CA GLN A 287 -1.07 -8.95 6.70
C GLN A 287 -0.35 -8.53 5.41
N VAL A 288 -0.78 -9.04 4.25
CA VAL A 288 -0.22 -8.64 2.96
C VAL A 288 -0.68 -7.22 2.63
N PRO A 289 0.23 -6.26 2.39
CA PRO A 289 -0.15 -4.89 2.08
C PRO A 289 -0.78 -4.75 0.69
N LEU A 290 -1.79 -3.87 0.60
CA LEU A 290 -2.40 -3.39 -0.63
C LEU A 290 -2.09 -1.90 -0.80
N THR A 291 -1.37 -1.53 -1.86
CA THR A 291 -1.06 -0.12 -2.13
C THR A 291 -2.19 0.53 -2.92
N VAL A 292 -3.13 1.15 -2.23
CA VAL A 292 -4.34 1.70 -2.83
C VAL A 292 -4.10 3.13 -3.33
N CYS A 293 -4.69 3.46 -4.48
CA CYS A 293 -4.50 4.73 -5.20
C CYS A 293 -5.87 5.37 -5.50
N PRO A 294 -6.51 6.04 -4.52
CA PRO A 294 -7.91 6.45 -4.63
C PRO A 294 -8.25 7.31 -5.85
N LEU A 295 -7.43 8.31 -6.16
CA LEU A 295 -7.67 9.20 -7.31
C LEU A 295 -7.47 8.47 -8.64
N SER A 296 -6.41 7.65 -8.75
CA SER A 296 -6.19 6.76 -9.89
C SER A 296 -7.39 5.85 -10.13
N ASN A 297 -7.87 5.16 -9.09
CA ASN A 297 -9.01 4.25 -9.19
C ASN A 297 -10.30 4.95 -9.64
N VAL A 298 -10.49 6.24 -9.35
CA VAL A 298 -11.59 7.04 -9.90
C VAL A 298 -11.34 7.43 -11.35
N CYS A 299 -10.15 7.95 -11.67
CA CYS A 299 -9.78 8.38 -13.00
C CYS A 299 -9.80 7.24 -14.03
N LEU A 300 -9.49 6.01 -13.61
CA LEU A 300 -9.49 4.82 -14.45
C LEU A 300 -10.83 4.05 -14.43
N GLY A 301 -11.84 4.57 -13.73
CA GLY A 301 -13.18 3.97 -13.71
C GLY A 301 -13.29 2.66 -12.89
N VAL A 302 -12.28 2.34 -12.08
CA VAL A 302 -12.32 1.22 -11.12
C VAL A 302 -13.43 1.45 -10.08
N CYS A 303 -13.61 2.70 -9.64
CA CYS A 303 -14.79 3.14 -8.89
C CYS A 303 -15.30 4.48 -9.41
N ARG A 304 -16.59 4.79 -9.24
CA ARG A 304 -17.20 6.01 -9.80
C ARG A 304 -16.81 7.28 -9.03
N GLY A 305 -16.48 7.11 -7.76
CA GLY A 305 -16.07 8.16 -6.84
C GLY A 305 -15.31 7.54 -5.67
N VAL A 306 -14.56 8.37 -4.94
CA VAL A 306 -13.73 7.91 -3.82
C VAL A 306 -14.61 7.32 -2.71
N GLU A 307 -15.80 7.86 -2.51
CA GLU A 307 -16.80 7.38 -1.55
C GLU A 307 -17.27 5.94 -1.82
N GLU A 308 -17.18 5.48 -3.06
CA GLU A 308 -17.55 4.13 -3.45
C GLU A 308 -16.39 3.14 -3.36
N HIS A 309 -15.19 3.60 -2.99
CA HIS A 309 -13.99 2.77 -3.01
C HIS A 309 -14.14 1.54 -2.09
N PRO A 310 -14.03 0.30 -2.62
CA PRO A 310 -14.49 -0.88 -1.91
C PRO A 310 -13.63 -1.28 -0.71
N LEU A 311 -12.35 -0.90 -0.70
CA LEU A 311 -11.42 -1.23 0.38
C LEU A 311 -11.33 -0.16 1.48
N LEU A 312 -11.89 1.04 1.26
CA LEU A 312 -11.68 2.20 2.16
C LEU A 312 -12.91 2.53 3.01
N LYS A 313 -14.00 1.76 2.85
CA LYS A 313 -15.25 1.96 3.59
C LYS A 313 -15.02 1.75 5.08
N CYS A 314 -15.26 2.79 5.89
CA CYS A 314 -15.42 2.66 7.34
C CYS A 314 -16.86 3.02 7.73
N THR A 315 -17.43 2.32 8.71
CA THR A 315 -18.79 2.61 9.18
C THR A 315 -18.80 3.74 10.23
N PRO A 316 -19.88 4.53 10.28
CA PRO A 316 -20.05 5.49 11.36
C PRO A 316 -20.25 4.77 12.70
N ARG A 317 -19.32 4.98 13.63
CA ARG A 317 -19.44 4.59 15.04
C ARG A 317 -20.12 5.70 15.86
N CYS A 318 -21.31 6.15 15.46
CA CYS A 318 -22.07 7.11 16.26
C CYS A 318 -22.84 6.40 17.37
N GLY A 319 -22.28 6.38 18.57
CA GLY A 319 -22.97 5.92 19.78
C GLY A 319 -23.99 6.96 20.27
N LEU A 320 -25.13 7.11 19.60
CA LEU A 320 -26.34 7.63 20.26
C LEU A 320 -27.05 6.47 20.95
N ASN A 321 -26.50 6.07 22.08
CA ASN A 321 -27.27 5.66 23.26
C ASN A 321 -26.59 6.32 24.47
N SER A 322 -26.55 7.65 24.45
CA SER A 322 -26.41 8.45 25.66
C SER A 322 -27.70 8.30 26.46
N GLY A 323 -27.81 7.21 27.20
CA GLY A 323 -28.99 6.91 28.00
C GLY A 323 -29.02 5.52 28.59
N GLU A 324 -27.89 4.95 29.01
CA GLU A 324 -27.81 3.90 30.04
C GLU A 324 -26.34 3.56 30.34
N ALA A 325 -25.64 4.54 30.90
CA ALA A 325 -24.48 4.23 31.75
C ALA A 325 -25.03 3.69 33.08
N GLY A 326 -25.36 2.40 33.12
CA GLY A 326 -25.79 1.74 34.35
C GLY A 326 -26.66 0.51 34.14
N LYS A 327 -26.01 -0.62 33.89
CA LYS A 327 -26.42 -2.03 34.12
C LYS A 327 -25.94 -2.92 32.98
N ARG A 328 -24.68 -3.33 33.06
CA ARG A 328 -24.29 -4.65 32.57
C ARG A 328 -24.06 -5.55 33.78
N ASP A 329 -25.15 -5.84 34.48
CA ASP A 329 -25.22 -7.01 35.34
C ASP A 329 -25.95 -8.11 34.58
N ALA A 330 -25.37 -9.29 34.67
CA ALA A 330 -25.80 -10.52 34.02
C ALA A 330 -27.25 -10.87 34.31
N VAL A 331 -28.07 -11.12 33.29
CA VAL A 331 -29.15 -12.15 33.29
C VAL A 331 -29.46 -12.49 31.82
N GLY A 332 -29.46 -13.78 31.49
CA GLY A 332 -29.98 -14.29 30.22
C GLY A 332 -31.51 -14.18 30.15
N GLY A 333 -32.04 -13.78 28.99
CA GLY A 333 -33.47 -13.72 28.73
C GLY A 333 -33.71 -13.08 27.38
N GLY A 334 -34.20 -13.88 26.43
CA GLY A 334 -34.51 -13.42 25.08
C GLY A 334 -35.64 -12.40 25.07
N ILE A 335 -35.50 -11.40 24.20
CA ILE A 335 -36.62 -10.60 23.69
C ILE A 335 -36.44 -10.48 22.19
N GLU A 336 -37.48 -10.91 21.48
CA GLU A 336 -37.61 -10.96 20.03
C GLU A 336 -37.46 -9.56 19.41
N CYS A 337 -36.61 -9.46 18.40
CA CYS A 337 -36.50 -8.27 17.57
C CYS A 337 -37.38 -8.48 16.33
N SER A 338 -38.50 -7.77 16.25
CA SER A 338 -39.35 -7.71 15.07
C SER A 338 -38.56 -7.04 13.92
N ALA A 339 -38.00 -7.86 13.05
CA ALA A 339 -37.33 -7.45 11.83
C ALA A 339 -38.35 -6.87 10.84
N SER A 340 -38.22 -5.59 10.50
CA SER A 340 -38.60 -5.13 9.16
C SER A 340 -37.43 -5.46 8.23
N ALA A 341 -37.66 -6.46 7.38
CA ALA A 341 -36.71 -6.91 6.37
C ALA A 341 -36.40 -5.77 5.40
N ASN A 342 -35.17 -5.26 5.45
CA ASN A 342 -34.57 -4.53 4.33
C ASN A 342 -33.71 -5.54 3.56
N GLN A 343 -34.26 -6.09 2.49
CA GLN A 343 -33.54 -6.95 1.57
C GLN A 343 -32.56 -6.10 0.77
N ASN A 344 -31.27 -6.17 1.11
CA ASN A 344 -30.18 -5.83 0.21
C ASN A 344 -28.96 -6.69 0.55
N GLY A 345 -28.69 -7.68 -0.31
CA GLY A 345 -27.31 -8.08 -0.65
C GLY A 345 -26.58 -9.08 0.25
N SER A 346 -27.22 -10.14 0.74
CA SER A 346 -26.49 -11.38 1.02
C SER A 346 -26.25 -12.10 -0.31
N ILE A 347 -24.99 -12.27 -0.73
CA ILE A 347 -24.66 -13.17 -1.84
C ILE A 347 -25.09 -14.58 -1.40
N SER A 348 -26.05 -15.16 -2.10
CA SER A 348 -26.48 -16.55 -1.90
C SER A 348 -25.34 -17.49 -2.29
N ASP A 349 -25.26 -18.64 -1.62
CA ASP A 349 -24.31 -19.77 -1.84
C ASP A 349 -24.25 -20.34 -3.29
N SER A 350 -24.84 -19.67 -4.28
CA SER A 350 -25.01 -20.14 -5.66
C SER A 350 -23.78 -19.96 -6.56
N ASP A 351 -22.84 -19.06 -6.23
CA ASP A 351 -21.65 -18.83 -7.08
C ASP A 351 -20.46 -19.72 -6.69
N TYR A 352 -20.39 -20.14 -5.42
CA TYR A 352 -19.44 -21.17 -4.97
C TYR A 352 -19.70 -22.52 -5.64
N ALA A 353 -20.93 -22.77 -6.08
CA ALA A 353 -21.33 -24.00 -6.77
C ALA A 353 -20.85 -24.09 -8.23
N ARG A 354 -20.41 -22.98 -8.85
CA ARG A 354 -20.02 -22.92 -10.28
C ARG A 354 -18.54 -23.19 -10.57
N ALA A 355 -17.68 -23.25 -9.56
CA ALA A 355 -16.28 -23.66 -9.75
C ALA A 355 -16.21 -25.17 -10.02
N THR A 356 -15.44 -25.59 -11.03
CA THR A 356 -15.23 -27.01 -11.33
C THR A 356 -14.51 -27.68 -10.14
N GLU A 357 -14.78 -28.96 -9.89
CA GLU A 357 -14.12 -29.72 -8.80
C GLU A 357 -12.59 -29.61 -8.90
N GLU A 358 -12.07 -29.58 -10.13
CA GLU A 358 -10.65 -29.39 -10.44
C GLU A 358 -10.09 -28.02 -10.00
N GLN A 359 -10.86 -26.94 -10.12
CA GLN A 359 -10.46 -25.60 -9.62
C GLN A 359 -10.45 -25.56 -8.09
N ARG A 360 -11.42 -26.22 -7.44
CA ARG A 360 -11.48 -26.32 -5.97
C ARG A 360 -10.35 -27.19 -5.42
N GLU A 361 -10.01 -28.27 -6.12
CA GLU A 361 -8.94 -29.18 -5.74
C GLU A 361 -7.56 -28.57 -5.97
N ARG A 362 -7.36 -27.77 -7.03
CA ARG A 362 -6.15 -26.95 -7.21
C ARG A 362 -5.96 -25.93 -6.10
N LEU A 363 -7.03 -25.27 -5.65
CA LEU A 363 -6.97 -24.32 -4.53
C LEU A 363 -6.67 -25.02 -3.18
N ARG A 364 -7.27 -26.19 -2.92
CA ARG A 364 -6.99 -27.01 -1.73
C ARG A 364 -5.57 -27.60 -1.74
N SER A 365 -5.10 -28.07 -2.90
CA SER A 365 -3.73 -28.58 -3.06
C SER A 365 -2.73 -27.44 -2.90
N ALA A 366 -2.99 -26.27 -3.51
CA ALA A 366 -2.17 -25.08 -3.30
C ALA A 366 -2.17 -24.60 -1.84
N GLN A 367 -3.28 -24.75 -1.09
CA GLN A 367 -3.32 -24.50 0.36
C GLN A 367 -2.48 -25.50 1.15
N LEU A 368 -2.55 -26.79 0.81
CA LEU A 368 -1.82 -27.86 1.50
C LEU A 368 -0.32 -27.81 1.20
N ASP A 369 0.05 -27.52 -0.03
CA ASP A 369 1.44 -27.34 -0.48
C ASP A 369 2.03 -26.05 0.11
N ARG A 370 1.23 -24.99 0.32
CA ARG A 370 1.64 -23.79 1.07
C ARG A 370 1.84 -24.06 2.56
N LEU A 371 0.94 -24.79 3.21
CA LEU A 371 1.12 -25.17 4.62
C LEU A 371 2.37 -26.03 4.81
N LYS A 372 2.64 -26.93 3.86
CA LYS A 372 3.86 -27.74 3.83
C LYS A 372 5.10 -26.92 3.50
N ALA A 373 5.05 -25.99 2.54
CA ALA A 373 6.16 -25.12 2.18
C ALA A 373 6.52 -24.14 3.31
N VAL A 374 5.53 -23.58 4.00
CA VAL A 374 5.72 -22.74 5.20
C VAL A 374 6.25 -23.57 6.38
N ALA A 375 5.91 -24.85 6.46
CA ALA A 375 6.45 -25.76 7.48
C ALA A 375 7.84 -26.33 7.13
N SER A 376 8.18 -26.47 5.84
CA SER A 376 9.45 -27.05 5.35
C SER A 376 10.53 -26.01 5.06
N LEU A 377 10.14 -24.75 4.82
CA LEU A 377 11.03 -23.60 4.95
C LEU A 377 11.17 -23.34 6.46
N GLY A 378 12.11 -24.02 7.10
CA GLY A 378 12.39 -23.90 8.54
C GLY A 378 12.18 -22.46 9.02
N GLY A 379 11.06 -22.26 9.72
CA GLY A 379 10.49 -20.95 10.01
C GLY A 379 11.41 -20.14 10.91
N LYS A 380 12.34 -19.40 10.30
CA LYS A 380 12.81 -18.16 10.90
C LYS A 380 11.68 -17.15 10.75
N CYS A 381 10.89 -17.06 11.82
CA CYS A 381 10.06 -15.91 12.11
C CYS A 381 10.87 -14.63 11.80
N TRP A 382 10.47 -13.83 10.81
CA TRP A 382 11.07 -12.52 10.53
C TRP A 382 10.54 -11.44 11.49
N LEU A 383 10.36 -11.83 12.75
CA LEU A 383 10.22 -10.97 13.93
C LEU A 383 11.22 -11.52 14.94
N PRO A 384 12.16 -10.70 15.50
CA PRO A 384 13.07 -11.20 16.51
C PRO A 384 12.29 -11.64 17.75
N CYS A 385 12.29 -12.94 18.02
CA CYS A 385 12.02 -13.46 19.36
C CYS A 385 13.33 -13.31 20.18
N PRO A 386 13.30 -12.67 21.36
CA PRO A 386 14.51 -12.28 22.07
C PRO A 386 15.04 -13.43 22.91
N THR A 387 15.95 -14.24 22.38
CA THR A 387 16.90 -15.05 23.19
C THR A 387 18.12 -15.40 22.36
N SER A 388 19.07 -14.45 22.28
CA SER A 388 20.54 -14.66 22.20
C SER A 388 21.24 -13.41 21.64
N MET A 389 21.25 -12.34 22.43
CA MET A 389 22.27 -11.30 22.29
C MET A 389 23.50 -11.77 23.08
N GLY A 390 24.53 -12.23 22.39
CA GLY A 390 25.90 -12.22 22.91
C GLY A 390 26.53 -10.88 22.52
N HIS A 391 26.77 -10.01 23.50
CA HIS A 391 27.44 -8.72 23.30
C HIS A 391 28.96 -8.89 22.99
N PRO A 392 29.60 -7.85 22.42
CA PRO A 392 30.92 -7.90 21.79
C PRO A 392 32.07 -7.63 22.78
N GLY A 393 33.24 -8.17 22.49
CA GLY A 393 34.49 -7.86 23.19
C GLY A 393 35.68 -8.03 22.26
N ALA A 394 36.39 -6.93 22.02
CA ALA A 394 37.62 -6.85 21.25
C ALA A 394 38.73 -7.76 21.82
N LEU A 395 39.63 -8.25 20.94
CA LEU A 395 41.08 -8.03 21.02
C LEU A 395 41.81 -8.78 19.89
N SER A 396 42.81 -8.08 19.36
CA SER A 396 43.85 -8.52 18.44
C SER A 396 44.59 -9.78 18.89
N ASN A 397 44.87 -10.70 17.95
CA ASN A 397 46.22 -11.10 17.54
C ASN A 397 46.14 -12.28 16.56
N GLY A 398 46.92 -12.18 15.49
CA GLY A 398 46.98 -13.19 14.44
C GLY A 398 47.67 -14.47 14.89
N VAL A 399 47.25 -15.57 14.28
CA VAL A 399 48.11 -16.72 13.95
C VAL A 399 47.57 -17.30 12.65
N THR A 400 48.41 -17.27 11.62
CA THR A 400 48.31 -18.01 10.36
C THR A 400 48.28 -19.51 10.61
N CYS A 401 47.53 -20.28 9.83
CA CYS A 401 47.91 -21.63 9.39
C CYS A 401 47.08 -21.99 8.14
N ASP A 402 47.75 -21.99 6.99
CA ASP A 402 47.42 -22.82 5.82
C ASP A 402 47.29 -24.29 6.25
N HIS A 403 46.38 -25.03 5.63
CA HIS A 403 46.75 -26.17 4.78
C HIS A 403 45.54 -26.70 4.01
N SER A 404 45.73 -26.69 2.70
CA SER A 404 45.06 -27.43 1.65
C SER A 404 45.19 -28.95 1.80
N GLU A 405 44.34 -29.64 1.02
CA GLU A 405 44.42 -31.01 0.46
C GLU A 405 43.17 -31.81 0.85
N GLU A 406 42.15 -31.89 0.00
CA GLU A 406 42.00 -32.69 -1.25
C GLU A 406 41.91 -34.21 -1.05
N GLU A 407 41.03 -34.80 -1.86
CA GLU A 407 40.73 -36.21 -2.10
C GLU A 407 39.73 -36.91 -1.14
N SER A 408 38.51 -37.23 -1.59
CA SER A 408 38.12 -38.39 -2.43
C SER A 408 38.39 -39.72 -1.72
N SER A 409 37.58 -40.77 -1.75
CA SER A 409 36.34 -41.10 -2.42
C SER A 409 35.93 -42.50 -1.90
N THR A 410 34.70 -42.91 -2.23
CA THR A 410 34.21 -44.30 -2.33
C THR A 410 34.07 -45.15 -1.07
N GLN A 411 32.80 -45.50 -0.78
CA GLN A 411 32.24 -46.87 -0.81
C GLN A 411 32.45 -47.62 0.50
N ALA A 412 31.61 -48.54 0.94
CA ALA A 412 30.23 -48.94 0.73
C ALA A 412 30.08 -50.15 1.69
N SER A 413 28.84 -50.50 2.05
CA SER A 413 28.47 -51.78 2.69
C SER A 413 28.93 -51.93 4.15
N ALA A 414 28.24 -52.60 5.06
CA ALA A 414 26.96 -53.26 5.05
C ALA A 414 26.73 -53.82 6.48
N ILE A 415 25.46 -53.85 6.88
CA ILE A 415 24.81 -54.95 7.62
C ILE A 415 25.15 -55.15 9.11
N SER A 416 24.06 -55.13 9.89
CA SER A 416 23.79 -55.83 11.16
C SER A 416 24.60 -55.38 12.37
N GLY A 417 24.02 -55.26 13.55
CA GLY A 417 22.69 -55.60 14.01
C GLY A 417 22.62 -55.44 15.52
N THR A 418 21.39 -55.58 16.01
CA THR A 418 21.02 -56.06 17.34
C THR A 418 21.41 -55.23 18.56
N ASP A 419 20.35 -54.82 19.25
CA ASP A 419 20.13 -55.01 20.70
C ASP A 419 21.01 -54.17 21.64
N SER A 420 20.55 -53.62 22.76
CA SER A 420 19.26 -53.57 23.43
C SER A 420 19.53 -52.79 24.73
N VAL A 421 18.56 -52.00 25.20
CA VAL A 421 18.11 -51.94 26.61
C VAL A 421 19.15 -51.58 27.70
N SER A 422 18.98 -50.43 28.36
CA SER A 422 18.39 -50.27 29.72
C SER A 422 18.92 -49.04 30.46
N ASP A 423 17.97 -48.37 31.11
CA ASP A 423 18.00 -47.75 32.45
C ASP A 423 18.97 -46.61 32.74
N GLU A 424 18.43 -45.40 32.93
CA GLU A 424 17.96 -44.86 34.21
C GLU A 424 19.09 -44.70 35.22
N THR A 425 19.41 -43.45 35.56
CA THR A 425 19.35 -42.97 36.95
C THR A 425 19.60 -41.46 37.02
N SER A 426 18.53 -40.78 37.41
CA SER A 426 18.48 -39.64 38.33
C SER A 426 19.80 -39.07 38.87
N ARG A 427 19.97 -37.76 38.73
CA ARG A 427 20.58 -36.90 39.76
C ARG A 427 20.11 -35.46 39.59
N GLU A 428 19.16 -35.08 40.44
CA GLU A 428 18.96 -33.69 40.83
C GLU A 428 20.21 -33.17 41.54
N ARG A 429 20.66 -31.98 41.19
CA ARG A 429 21.16 -31.00 42.16
C ARG A 429 21.12 -29.59 41.59
N SER A 430 20.35 -28.78 42.33
CA SER A 430 20.30 -27.33 42.40
C SER A 430 21.56 -26.58 41.97
N ASN A 431 21.36 -25.44 41.30
CA ASN A 431 22.09 -24.23 41.64
C ASN A 431 21.26 -22.97 41.36
N ASN A 432 21.08 -22.19 42.43
CA ASN A 432 20.58 -20.82 42.44
C ASN A 432 21.51 -19.92 41.61
N ALA A 433 20.91 -19.09 40.73
CA ALA A 433 21.55 -17.91 40.18
C ALA A 433 20.51 -16.75 40.11
N PRO A 434 20.95 -15.48 40.23
CA PRO A 434 20.09 -14.37 40.64
C PRO A 434 19.19 -13.88 39.50
N LYS A 435 17.97 -13.47 39.84
CA LYS A 435 17.04 -12.78 38.94
C LYS A 435 17.55 -11.38 38.60
N GLU A 436 18.24 -11.22 37.48
CA GLU A 436 18.38 -9.91 36.84
C GLU A 436 17.06 -9.54 36.15
N LYS A 437 16.47 -8.44 36.60
CA LYS A 437 15.33 -7.80 35.93
C LYS A 437 15.86 -7.09 34.66
N CYS A 438 15.74 -7.73 33.49
CA CYS A 438 15.78 -7.02 32.22
C CYS A 438 14.49 -6.22 32.04
N GLY A 439 14.50 -4.97 32.52
CA GLY A 439 13.53 -3.95 32.14
C GLY A 439 13.90 -3.39 30.78
N GLY A 440 13.35 -3.98 29.72
CA GLY A 440 13.22 -3.35 28.41
C GLY A 440 11.74 -3.38 28.06
N GLU A 441 11.05 -2.25 28.16
CA GLU A 441 9.69 -2.11 27.65
C GLU A 441 9.73 -2.29 26.13
N LEU A 442 9.34 -3.50 25.68
CA LEU A 442 8.91 -3.72 24.31
C LEU A 442 7.70 -2.79 24.08
N LEU A 443 7.88 -1.78 23.23
CA LEU A 443 6.76 -1.00 22.73
C LEU A 443 5.80 -1.97 22.02
N PRO A 444 4.50 -1.94 22.34
CA PRO A 444 3.56 -2.87 21.76
C PRO A 444 3.53 -2.61 20.26
N LEU A 445 3.98 -3.58 19.46
CA LEU A 445 3.34 -3.82 18.17
C LEU A 445 1.84 -3.75 18.47
N GLY A 446 1.14 -2.77 17.87
CA GLY A 446 -0.27 -2.53 18.12
C GLY A 446 -0.97 -3.88 18.20
N CYS A 447 -1.72 -4.10 19.30
CA CYS A 447 -2.22 -5.41 19.73
C CYS A 447 -2.43 -6.32 18.52
N ARG A 448 -1.74 -7.48 18.47
CA ARG A 448 -2.06 -8.57 17.55
C ARG A 448 -3.58 -8.72 17.61
N ARG A 449 -4.30 -8.17 16.63
CA ARG A 449 -5.76 -8.10 16.71
C ARG A 449 -6.18 -9.54 16.70
N VAL A 450 -6.68 -10.03 17.83
CA VAL A 450 -7.28 -11.34 17.93
C VAL A 450 -8.49 -11.25 17.00
N THR A 451 -8.32 -11.69 15.76
CA THR A 451 -9.44 -12.01 14.89
C THR A 451 -10.08 -13.23 15.52
N GLY A 452 -10.94 -12.96 16.52
CA GLY A 452 -11.86 -13.97 17.00
C GLY A 452 -12.53 -14.53 15.76
N SER A 453 -12.42 -15.84 15.58
CA SER A 453 -13.01 -16.60 14.48
C SER A 453 -14.46 -16.16 14.29
N ARG A 454 -14.67 -15.17 13.43
CA ARG A 454 -15.99 -14.74 12.97
C ARG A 454 -16.14 -15.34 11.60
N VAL A 455 -17.17 -16.16 11.46
CA VAL A 455 -17.60 -16.72 10.19
C VAL A 455 -18.09 -15.55 9.33
N GLY A 456 -17.19 -14.90 8.57
CA GLY A 456 -17.51 -13.82 7.63
C GLY A 456 -16.52 -12.65 7.66
N VAL A 457 -16.22 -12.07 6.48
CA VAL A 457 -15.55 -10.77 6.34
C VAL A 457 -16.63 -9.75 6.06
N GLN A 458 -16.66 -8.65 6.82
CA GLN A 458 -17.52 -7.53 6.50
C GLN A 458 -16.77 -6.62 5.52
N ILE A 459 -17.41 -6.24 4.41
CA ILE A 459 -16.78 -5.36 3.41
C ILE A 459 -16.56 -3.95 3.99
N ALA A 460 -17.41 -3.53 4.92
CA ALA A 460 -17.16 -2.32 5.68
C ALA A 460 -16.12 -2.57 6.80
N ASP A 461 -15.31 -1.56 7.11
CA ASP A 461 -14.30 -1.60 8.16
C ASP A 461 -13.17 -2.61 7.93
N LEU A 462 -12.79 -2.88 6.67
CA LEU A 462 -11.71 -3.82 6.35
C LEU A 462 -10.38 -3.44 7.02
N ILE A 463 -10.03 -2.15 7.06
CA ILE A 463 -8.85 -1.64 7.75
C ILE A 463 -8.92 -1.92 9.27
N GLU A 464 -10.11 -1.83 9.86
CA GLU A 464 -10.31 -2.19 11.28
C GLU A 464 -10.27 -3.70 11.53
N GLN A 465 -10.69 -4.49 10.55
CA GLN A 465 -10.57 -5.95 10.58
C GLN A 465 -9.12 -6.42 10.38
N GLY A 466 -8.21 -5.50 9.98
CA GLY A 466 -6.78 -5.75 9.87
C GLY A 466 -6.27 -5.84 8.44
N LEU A 467 -7.07 -5.50 7.43
CA LEU A 467 -6.56 -5.38 6.06
C LEU A 467 -5.49 -4.28 6.01
N GLN A 468 -4.30 -4.64 5.53
CA GLN A 468 -3.16 -3.74 5.44
C GLN A 468 -3.28 -2.89 4.18
N VAL A 469 -3.93 -1.73 4.30
CA VAL A 469 -4.07 -0.77 3.19
C VAL A 469 -3.11 0.40 3.40
N THR A 470 -2.48 0.85 2.30
CA THR A 470 -1.72 2.10 2.20
C THR A 470 -2.38 3.04 1.19
N ILE A 471 -2.06 4.34 1.23
CA ILE A 471 -2.55 5.34 0.27
C ILE A 471 -1.37 5.88 -0.51
N ASN A 472 -1.49 5.95 -1.84
CA ASN A 472 -0.43 6.32 -2.77
C ASN A 472 -0.98 7.14 -3.95
N SER A 473 -0.10 7.79 -4.71
CA SER A 473 -0.53 8.68 -5.81
C SER A 473 -0.56 8.04 -7.20
N ASP A 474 0.16 6.94 -7.41
CA ASP A 474 0.24 6.24 -8.71
C ASP A 474 0.91 7.11 -9.79
N ASP A 475 0.13 7.86 -10.56
CA ASP A 475 0.58 8.78 -11.60
C ASP A 475 0.10 10.22 -11.31
N PRO A 476 0.73 10.93 -10.36
CA PRO A 476 0.23 12.20 -9.84
C PRO A 476 0.11 13.31 -10.90
N ALA A 477 0.93 13.26 -11.96
CA ALA A 477 0.87 14.23 -13.08
C ALA A 477 -0.32 14.00 -14.02
N TYR A 478 -1.14 12.97 -13.76
CA TYR A 478 -2.30 12.56 -14.54
C TYR A 478 -3.57 12.50 -13.70
N PHE A 479 -3.48 12.08 -12.44
CA PHE A 479 -4.64 11.82 -11.56
C PHE A 479 -4.91 12.92 -10.53
N ALA A 480 -4.58 14.16 -10.88
CA ALA A 480 -4.99 15.37 -10.15
C ALA A 480 -4.44 15.51 -8.71
N GLY A 481 -3.29 14.91 -8.39
CA GLY A 481 -2.55 15.25 -7.18
C GLY A 481 -1.69 14.15 -6.57
N GLY A 482 -0.87 14.54 -5.60
CA GLY A 482 0.09 13.67 -4.92
C GLY A 482 -0.49 12.91 -3.72
N MET A 483 0.39 12.46 -2.83
CA MET A 483 0.04 11.73 -1.61
C MET A 483 -1.03 12.45 -0.77
N PHE A 484 -0.83 13.74 -0.50
CA PHE A 484 -1.76 14.51 0.32
C PHE A 484 -3.14 14.62 -0.33
N ASP A 485 -3.21 14.79 -1.65
CA ASP A 485 -4.48 14.90 -2.37
C ASP A 485 -5.31 13.62 -2.29
N ASN A 486 -4.67 12.45 -2.34
CA ASN A 486 -5.34 11.17 -2.16
C ASN A 486 -5.91 11.02 -0.74
N PHE A 487 -5.16 11.41 0.30
CA PHE A 487 -5.69 11.46 1.67
C PHE A 487 -6.85 12.45 1.80
N ARG A 488 -6.70 13.65 1.23
CA ARG A 488 -7.72 14.70 1.27
C ARG A 488 -9.01 14.23 0.60
N ALA A 489 -8.92 13.61 -0.58
CA ALA A 489 -10.08 13.12 -1.31
C ALA A 489 -10.87 12.10 -0.48
N VAL A 490 -10.19 11.17 0.19
CA VAL A 490 -10.81 10.20 1.10
C VAL A 490 -11.47 10.88 2.30
N ILE A 491 -10.74 11.80 2.97
CA ILE A 491 -11.21 12.49 4.18
C ILE A 491 -12.41 13.41 3.89
N GLU A 492 -12.42 14.08 2.73
CA GLU A 492 -13.48 15.03 2.38
C GLU A 492 -14.82 14.35 2.06
N THR A 493 -14.83 13.05 1.72
CA THR A 493 -16.08 12.26 1.63
C THR A 493 -16.91 12.33 2.93
N ASN A 494 -16.25 12.53 4.08
CA ASN A 494 -16.91 12.68 5.37
C ASN A 494 -17.89 13.88 5.42
N ARG A 495 -17.72 14.90 4.56
CA ARG A 495 -18.59 16.09 4.52
C ARG A 495 -19.96 15.79 3.92
N TRP A 496 -20.09 14.77 3.09
CA TRP A 496 -21.37 14.44 2.44
C TRP A 496 -22.38 13.78 3.38
N GLY A 497 -21.94 13.35 4.56
CA GLY A 497 -22.83 12.96 5.66
C GLY A 497 -23.49 14.14 6.41
N GLU A 498 -22.98 15.37 6.27
CA GLU A 498 -23.51 16.57 6.95
C GLU A 498 -24.59 17.28 6.13
N GLN A 499 -24.42 17.38 4.81
CA GLN A 499 -25.38 18.06 3.93
C GLN A 499 -26.76 17.39 3.89
N SER A 500 -26.83 16.07 4.13
CA SER A 500 -28.09 15.33 4.21
C SER A 500 -28.84 15.49 5.54
N LYS A 501 -28.21 16.05 6.58
CA LYS A 501 -28.84 16.26 7.90
C LYS A 501 -29.07 17.73 8.27
N CYS A 502 -28.31 18.66 7.69
CA CYS A 502 -28.39 20.08 8.04
C CYS A 502 -29.49 20.86 7.29
N ALA A 503 -30.06 20.32 6.22
CA ALA A 503 -31.24 20.90 5.59
C ALA A 503 -32.47 20.14 6.10
N GLY A 504 -33.38 20.82 6.81
CA GLY A 504 -34.73 20.31 7.11
C GLY A 504 -35.61 20.09 5.86
N ALA A 505 -35.00 19.77 4.72
CA ALA A 505 -35.67 19.39 3.50
C ALA A 505 -36.12 17.93 3.64
N THR A 506 -37.44 17.75 3.60
CA THR A 506 -38.02 16.45 3.28
C THR A 506 -37.42 15.98 1.95
N PRO A 507 -36.93 14.73 1.84
CA PRO A 507 -36.37 14.25 0.59
C PRO A 507 -37.44 14.36 -0.49
N THR A 508 -37.20 15.19 -1.50
CA THR A 508 -38.01 15.18 -2.71
C THR A 508 -37.83 13.80 -3.33
N LYS A 509 -38.94 13.07 -3.48
CA LYS A 509 -38.97 11.83 -4.26
C LYS A 509 -38.58 12.17 -5.70
N GLY A 510 -37.29 12.05 -6.03
CA GLY A 510 -36.79 12.42 -7.36
C GLY A 510 -35.33 12.04 -7.59
N ASP A 511 -34.40 12.48 -6.72
CA ASP A 511 -32.95 12.39 -6.99
C ASP A 511 -32.20 11.56 -5.95
N GLY A 512 -32.76 10.40 -5.60
CA GLY A 512 -32.28 9.54 -4.53
C GLY A 512 -31.00 8.78 -4.86
N VAL A 513 -29.84 9.41 -4.68
CA VAL A 513 -28.60 8.71 -4.34
C VAL A 513 -28.11 9.28 -3.03
N ALA A 514 -28.25 8.51 -1.95
CA ALA A 514 -27.55 8.82 -0.70
C ALA A 514 -26.05 8.63 -0.98
N HIS A 515 -25.30 9.73 -1.09
CA HIS A 515 -23.85 9.64 -1.22
C HIS A 515 -23.29 9.03 0.08
N GLU A 516 -22.68 7.86 -0.02
CA GLU A 516 -21.99 7.20 1.08
C GLU A 516 -20.79 8.07 1.51
N SER A 517 -20.36 7.96 2.76
CA SER A 517 -19.17 8.64 3.30
C SER A 517 -18.23 7.56 3.83
N LEU A 518 -16.92 7.73 3.67
CA LEU A 518 -15.96 6.73 4.17
C LEU A 518 -15.75 6.80 5.69
N HIS A 519 -16.21 7.88 6.35
CA HIS A 519 -16.18 8.06 7.81
C HIS A 519 -14.79 7.88 8.45
N TRP A 520 -13.71 8.27 7.75
CA TRP A 520 -12.35 8.15 8.26
C TRP A 520 -12.13 8.96 9.53
N ARG A 521 -11.36 8.38 10.44
CA ARG A 521 -10.99 8.97 11.74
C ARG A 521 -9.48 9.21 11.78
N ILE A 522 -9.02 10.01 12.73
CA ILE A 522 -7.59 10.28 12.92
C ILE A 522 -6.80 8.97 13.15
N ASP A 523 -7.37 8.00 13.89
CA ASP A 523 -6.77 6.68 14.09
C ASP A 523 -6.68 5.85 12.80
N THR A 524 -7.67 5.98 11.90
CA THR A 524 -7.64 5.32 10.58
C THR A 524 -6.51 5.90 9.73
N ILE A 525 -6.38 7.23 9.68
CA ILE A 525 -5.31 7.92 8.94
C ILE A 525 -3.95 7.48 9.46
N LYS A 526 -3.74 7.51 10.78
CA LYS A 526 -2.49 7.07 11.42
C LYS A 526 -2.18 5.60 11.08
N THR A 527 -3.19 4.72 11.17
CA THR A 527 -3.02 3.29 10.85
C THR A 527 -2.53 3.10 9.42
N VAL A 528 -3.18 3.76 8.46
CA VAL A 528 -2.81 3.67 7.04
C VAL A 528 -1.39 4.22 6.78
N VAL A 529 -1.01 5.31 7.42
CA VAL A 529 0.35 5.86 7.34
C VAL A 529 1.40 4.90 7.92
N LEU A 530 1.11 4.27 9.06
CA LEU A 530 1.99 3.26 9.66
C LEU A 530 2.09 2.00 8.80
N ASN A 531 0.98 1.57 8.18
CA ASN A 531 1.00 0.46 7.23
C ASN A 531 2.01 0.72 6.11
N SER A 532 2.07 1.96 5.57
CA SER A 532 3.07 2.34 4.57
C SER A 532 4.51 2.17 5.08
N VAL A 533 4.81 2.61 6.31
CA VAL A 533 6.16 2.46 6.89
C VAL A 533 6.55 0.98 7.01
N TYR A 534 5.64 0.14 7.50
CA TYR A 534 5.94 -1.28 7.71
C TYR A 534 6.00 -2.07 6.41
N ALA A 535 5.26 -1.67 5.39
CA ALA A 535 5.29 -2.27 4.06
C ALA A 535 6.49 -1.84 3.22
N ALA A 536 7.19 -0.75 3.58
CA ALA A 536 8.33 -0.22 2.83
C ALA A 536 9.51 -1.20 2.70
N PHE A 537 10.27 -1.12 1.62
CA PHE A 537 11.55 -1.78 1.37
C PHE A 537 12.69 -1.05 2.10
N LEU A 538 12.50 -0.89 3.41
CA LEU A 538 13.42 -0.23 4.33
C LEU A 538 13.96 -1.21 5.38
N PRO A 539 15.21 -1.02 5.84
CA PRO A 539 15.72 -1.70 7.02
C PRO A 539 14.84 -1.43 8.25
N LEU A 540 14.78 -2.40 9.17
CA LEU A 540 13.95 -2.31 10.39
C LEU A 540 14.27 -1.06 11.24
N GLU A 541 15.53 -0.66 11.30
CA GLU A 541 15.96 0.56 12.02
C GLU A 541 15.30 1.82 11.45
N MET A 542 15.30 1.97 10.12
CA MET A 542 14.67 3.11 9.46
C MET A 542 13.14 3.09 9.64
N LYS A 543 12.52 1.90 9.54
CA LYS A 543 11.08 1.74 9.83
C LYS A 543 10.75 2.17 11.26
N THR A 544 11.56 1.75 12.23
CA THR A 544 11.39 2.09 13.65
C THR A 544 11.51 3.59 13.88
N LYS A 545 12.50 4.23 13.25
CA LYS A 545 12.67 5.68 13.31
C LYS A 545 11.46 6.43 12.75
N LEU A 546 11.02 6.09 11.55
CA LEU A 546 9.86 6.74 10.90
C LEU A 546 8.57 6.53 11.69
N ALA A 547 8.33 5.31 12.19
CA ALA A 547 7.20 5.03 13.07
C ALA A 547 7.26 5.87 14.35
N GLY A 548 8.44 6.00 14.96
CA GLY A 548 8.65 6.87 16.12
C GLY A 548 8.36 8.34 15.84
N GLU A 549 8.79 8.87 14.69
CA GLU A 549 8.47 10.23 14.25
C GLU A 549 6.95 10.44 14.11
N ILE A 550 6.23 9.48 13.53
CA ILE A 550 4.77 9.49 13.41
C ILE A 550 4.09 9.46 14.78
N GLU A 551 4.55 8.62 15.71
CA GLU A 551 4.00 8.54 17.07
C GLU A 551 4.19 9.84 17.85
N VAL A 552 5.37 10.48 17.72
CA VAL A 552 5.66 11.77 18.34
C VAL A 552 4.77 12.87 17.75
N PHE A 553 4.65 12.93 16.42
CA PHE A 553 3.76 13.85 15.73
C PHE A 553 2.30 13.68 16.20
N ASP A 554 1.78 12.44 16.15
CA ASP A 554 0.39 12.14 16.51
C ASP A 554 0.08 12.55 17.96
N LYS A 555 0.97 12.22 18.91
CA LYS A 555 0.82 12.62 20.30
C LYS A 555 0.79 14.14 20.47
N THR A 556 1.67 14.85 19.76
CA THR A 556 1.79 16.32 19.84
C THR A 556 0.55 16.99 19.26
N PHE A 557 0.14 16.59 18.06
CA PHE A 557 -1.06 17.10 17.39
C PHE A 557 -2.32 16.88 18.24
N ARG A 558 -2.50 15.68 18.82
CA ARG A 558 -3.64 15.41 19.71
C ARG A 558 -3.67 16.30 20.95
N GLN A 559 -2.51 16.56 21.56
CA GLN A 559 -2.40 17.43 22.73
C GLN A 559 -2.75 18.88 22.37
N GLU A 560 -2.24 19.39 21.25
CA GLU A 560 -2.49 20.76 20.78
C GLU A 560 -3.97 20.99 20.42
N HIS A 561 -4.63 19.98 19.86
CA HIS A 561 -6.01 20.07 19.39
C HIS A 561 -7.05 19.47 20.35
N HIS A 562 -6.66 19.10 21.58
CA HIS A 562 -7.55 18.52 22.60
C HIS A 562 -8.32 17.27 22.12
N ILE A 563 -7.61 16.37 21.43
CA ILE A 563 -8.13 15.09 20.93
C ILE A 563 -7.74 13.98 21.93
N VAL A 564 -8.74 13.23 22.41
CA VAL A 564 -8.59 12.13 23.36
C VAL A 564 -8.74 10.77 22.68
#